data_AF-A0A7V5VY04-F1
#
_entry.id   AF-A0A7V5VY04-F1
#
_cell.length_a   1.000
_cell.length_b   1.000
_cell.length_c   1.000
_cell.angle_alpha   90.00
_cell.angle_beta   90.00
_cell.angle_gamma   90.00
#
_symmetry.space_group_name_H-M   'P 1'
#
loop_
_entity.id
_entity.type
_entity.pdbx_description
1 polymer ?
#
loop_
_entity_poly.entity_id
_entity_poly.type
_entity_poly.pdbx_seq_one_letter_code
_entity_poly.pdbx_strand_id
1 'polypeptide(L)'
;MTILKYLFFLILQFITISLFSQSIGDFRTKKSANWNSPDLWQRFDGTSWVDVTYFPSDTNGAITISNSTSVVLNIDINADELIINGTLTVDNDVIINIIDGAGDDIIVNDTLINYGKINVFGSIVNSGLITNYSFLYFDSASIYKHNFTTTPGNIPLSQWHKNSTCEIIGYTSNTITPTGLNQYFGNFIWNCINQNSDINLKGNLKNIYGNFSVLSTGSGKLILTNNNSLILNIYGNFNISDGKVDFSNGNYGSL
;
A
#
# COMPACT_ATOMS: atom_id res chain seq x y z
N MET A 1 -36.43 -24.28 32.29
CA MET A 1 -36.02 -24.94 31.04
C MET A 1 -36.36 -23.93 29.95
N THR A 2 -35.46 -23.18 29.33
CA THR A 2 -34.10 -23.51 28.89
C THR A 2 -33.31 -22.20 28.65
N ILE A 3 -32.13 -22.11 29.27
CA ILE A 3 -30.88 -21.55 28.74
C ILE A 3 -31.02 -20.28 27.87
N LEU A 4 -31.02 -19.12 28.52
CA LEU A 4 -30.58 -17.85 27.93
C LEU A 4 -29.38 -17.34 28.73
N LYS A 5 -28.27 -18.09 28.62
CA LYS A 5 -26.98 -17.82 29.25
C LYS A 5 -25.90 -18.12 28.20
N TYR A 6 -25.22 -17.06 27.74
CA TYR A 6 -23.93 -17.06 27.04
C TYR A 6 -23.82 -17.68 25.63
N LEU A 7 -23.84 -16.81 24.61
CA LEU A 7 -23.08 -16.84 23.34
C LEU A 7 -23.73 -15.72 22.50
N PHE A 8 -23.06 -14.68 22.01
CA PHE A 8 -22.02 -14.77 21.00
C PHE A 8 -21.40 -13.38 20.79
N PHE A 9 -20.07 -13.32 20.91
CA PHE A 9 -19.13 -12.36 20.33
C PHE A 9 -19.20 -10.86 20.71
N LEU A 10 -18.41 -10.55 21.75
CA LEU A 10 -17.62 -9.33 21.88
C LEU A 10 -16.79 -9.12 20.58
N ILE A 11 -17.23 -8.25 19.68
CA ILE A 11 -16.37 -7.75 18.59
C ILE A 11 -15.53 -6.60 19.16
N LEU A 12 -14.45 -6.96 19.84
CA LEU A 12 -13.35 -6.03 20.10
C LEU A 12 -12.56 -5.95 18.80
N GLN A 13 -12.86 -4.98 17.95
CA GLN A 13 -12.03 -4.63 16.81
C GLN A 13 -10.66 -4.17 17.34
N PHE A 14 -9.67 -5.03 17.23
CA PHE A 14 -8.27 -4.61 17.19
C PHE A 14 -8.09 -3.82 15.89
N ILE A 15 -8.26 -2.50 15.96
CA ILE A 15 -7.45 -1.64 15.10
C ILE A 15 -6.05 -1.79 15.71
N THR A 16 -5.23 -2.66 15.11
CA THR A 16 -3.79 -2.58 15.32
C THR A 16 -3.35 -1.28 14.68
N ILE A 17 -3.39 -0.20 15.45
CA ILE A 17 -2.38 0.83 15.27
C ILE A 17 -1.10 0.07 15.53
N SER A 18 -0.35 -0.26 14.48
CA SER A 18 1.02 -0.73 14.62
C SER A 18 1.81 0.43 15.22
N LEU A 19 1.65 0.63 16.53
CA LEU A 19 2.66 1.29 17.33
C LEU A 19 3.82 0.32 17.26
N PHE A 20 4.73 0.55 16.31
CA PHE A 20 6.00 -0.16 16.27
C PHE A 20 6.71 0.17 17.58
N SER A 21 6.49 -0.68 18.57
CA SER A 21 7.34 -0.70 19.74
C SER A 21 8.70 -1.16 19.24
N GLN A 22 9.68 -0.26 19.33
CA GLN A 22 11.08 -0.55 19.03
C GLN A 22 11.49 -1.91 19.62
N SER A 23 12.04 -2.76 18.76
CA SER A 23 12.50 -4.11 19.06
C SER A 23 14.02 -4.21 18.89
N ILE A 24 14.65 -5.10 19.65
CA ILE A 24 16.10 -5.30 19.57
C ILE A 24 16.47 -5.60 18.12
N GLY A 25 17.36 -4.80 17.55
CA GLY A 25 17.80 -4.96 16.17
C GLY A 25 17.11 -4.07 15.14
N ASP A 26 16.10 -3.29 15.52
CA ASP A 26 15.51 -2.27 14.66
C ASP A 26 16.54 -1.20 14.29
N PHE A 27 16.41 -0.64 13.10
CA PHE A 27 17.23 0.44 12.58
C PHE A 27 16.43 1.72 12.41
N ARG A 28 17.10 2.86 12.59
CA ARG A 28 16.55 4.14 12.17
C ARG A 28 17.61 5.10 11.66
N THR A 29 17.19 6.04 10.81
CA THR A 29 18.04 7.15 10.39
C THR A 29 18.16 8.21 11.50
N LYS A 30 19.35 8.80 11.65
CA LYS A 30 19.60 9.95 12.54
C LYS A 30 19.89 11.26 11.79
N LYS A 31 20.11 11.20 10.48
CA LYS A 31 20.40 12.35 9.60
C LYS A 31 20.04 12.01 8.14
N SER A 32 20.25 12.93 7.23
CA SER A 32 20.13 12.68 5.78
C SER A 32 21.49 12.29 5.20
N ALA A 33 21.55 11.22 4.40
CA ALA A 33 22.76 10.72 3.76
C ALA A 33 22.42 9.64 2.71
N ASN A 34 23.44 9.09 2.07
CA ASN A 34 23.30 7.88 1.26
C ASN A 34 23.04 6.66 2.17
N TRP A 35 22.26 5.68 1.68
CA TRP A 35 21.90 4.46 2.41
C TRP A 35 23.12 3.72 2.95
N ASN A 36 24.17 3.61 2.13
CA ASN A 36 25.39 2.89 2.49
C ASN A 36 26.32 3.64 3.46
N SER A 37 25.95 4.84 3.94
CA SER A 37 26.72 5.57 4.94
C SER A 37 26.43 5.04 6.34
N PRO A 38 27.40 4.45 7.06
CA PRO A 38 27.16 3.95 8.41
C PRO A 38 26.70 5.03 9.39
N ASP A 39 27.22 6.26 9.23
CA ASP A 39 26.86 7.40 10.07
C ASP A 39 25.41 7.85 9.89
N LEU A 40 24.66 7.27 8.95
CA LEU A 40 23.21 7.45 8.81
C LEU A 40 22.42 6.74 9.92
N TRP A 41 22.93 5.62 10.42
CA TRP A 41 22.12 4.63 11.09
C TRP A 41 22.37 4.57 12.61
N GLN A 42 21.28 4.29 13.33
CA GLN A 42 21.31 3.79 14.70
C GLN A 42 20.57 2.47 14.76
N ARG A 43 20.99 1.57 15.67
CA ARG A 43 20.31 0.31 15.97
C ARG A 43 19.76 0.34 17.39
N PHE A 44 18.57 -0.20 17.61
CA PHE A 44 18.04 -0.37 18.96
C PHE A 44 18.67 -1.60 19.63
N ASP A 45 19.28 -1.42 20.80
CA ASP A 45 19.95 -2.49 21.55
C ASP A 45 19.04 -3.19 22.59
N GLY A 46 17.76 -2.80 22.64
CA GLY A 46 16.79 -3.24 23.64
C GLY A 46 16.54 -2.23 24.76
N THR A 47 17.40 -1.22 24.87
CA THR A 47 17.28 -0.14 25.87
C THR A 47 17.41 1.24 25.23
N SER A 48 18.37 1.43 24.32
CA SER A 48 18.69 2.69 23.68
C SER A 48 19.00 2.53 22.18
N TRP A 49 18.94 3.64 21.46
CA TRP A 49 19.41 3.73 20.09
C TRP A 49 20.91 4.04 20.10
N VAL A 50 21.71 3.15 19.53
CA VAL A 50 23.17 3.26 19.50
C VAL A 50 23.68 3.39 18.06
N ASP A 51 24.76 4.15 17.89
CA ASP A 51 25.41 4.30 16.59
C ASP A 51 26.05 2.99 16.13
N VAL A 52 26.05 2.75 14.83
CA VAL A 52 26.61 1.53 14.20
C VAL A 52 27.60 1.89 13.09
N THR A 53 28.47 0.95 12.74
CA THR A 53 29.49 1.11 11.68
C THR A 53 29.14 0.36 10.39
N TYR A 54 27.86 -0.01 10.23
CA TYR A 54 27.32 -0.70 9.06
C TYR A 54 25.90 -0.20 8.77
N PHE A 55 25.39 -0.50 7.58
CA PHE A 55 24.02 -0.17 7.15
C PHE A 55 23.11 -1.41 7.23
N PRO A 56 21.78 -1.24 7.37
CA PRO A 56 20.87 -2.36 7.51
C PRO A 56 20.63 -3.12 6.20
N SER A 57 20.10 -4.33 6.35
CA SER A 57 19.66 -5.25 5.30
C SER A 57 18.31 -5.87 5.68
N ASP A 58 17.69 -6.60 4.75
CA ASP A 58 16.48 -7.42 4.92
C ASP A 58 16.54 -8.45 6.06
N THR A 59 17.72 -8.72 6.63
CA THR A 59 17.86 -9.64 7.78
C THR A 59 17.80 -8.95 9.15
N ASN A 60 17.66 -7.63 9.18
CA ASN A 60 17.52 -6.86 10.41
C ASN A 60 16.05 -6.72 10.82
N GLY A 61 15.81 -6.20 12.03
CA GLY A 61 14.45 -5.78 12.39
C GLY A 61 14.01 -4.56 11.57
N ALA A 62 12.85 -4.01 11.88
CA ALA A 62 12.27 -2.89 11.15
C ALA A 62 13.27 -1.76 10.87
N ILE A 63 13.31 -1.30 9.61
CA ILE A 63 14.23 -0.26 9.15
C ILE A 63 13.43 1.03 8.93
N THR A 64 13.64 2.05 9.77
CA THR A 64 12.89 3.30 9.69
C THR A 64 13.71 4.44 9.09
N ILE A 65 13.26 4.97 7.96
CA ILE A 65 13.66 6.30 7.50
C ILE A 65 12.83 7.31 8.29
N SER A 66 13.45 7.93 9.29
CA SER A 66 12.82 8.86 10.23
C SER A 66 12.26 10.10 9.54
N ASN A 67 11.22 10.69 10.15
CA ASN A 67 10.64 11.98 9.75
C ASN A 67 11.73 13.04 9.52
N SER A 68 11.52 13.88 8.52
CA SER A 68 12.44 14.99 8.16
C SER A 68 13.87 14.57 7.77
N THR A 69 14.12 13.27 7.53
CA THR A 69 15.37 12.79 6.93
C THR A 69 15.15 12.43 5.47
N SER A 70 16.19 12.57 4.66
CA SER A 70 16.20 12.16 3.25
C SER A 70 17.34 11.18 3.03
N VAL A 71 17.01 9.99 2.55
CA VAL A 71 17.95 8.93 2.23
C VAL A 71 18.01 8.73 0.74
N VAL A 72 19.22 8.67 0.20
CA VAL A 72 19.46 8.26 -1.18
C VAL A 72 19.91 6.82 -1.18
N LEU A 73 19.10 5.92 -1.75
CA LEU A 73 19.50 4.54 -1.97
C LEU A 73 20.38 4.47 -3.21
N ASN A 74 21.68 4.33 -2.97
CA ASN A 74 22.75 4.41 -3.96
C ASN A 74 23.45 3.06 -4.22
N ILE A 75 22.88 1.97 -3.68
CA ILE A 75 23.36 0.59 -3.84
C ILE A 75 22.16 -0.33 -3.96
N ASP A 76 22.35 -1.46 -4.63
CA ASP A 76 21.33 -2.51 -4.70
C ASP A 76 21.12 -3.12 -3.31
N ILE A 77 19.86 -3.31 -2.92
CA ILE A 77 19.50 -3.95 -1.65
C ILE A 77 18.29 -4.88 -1.80
N ASN A 78 18.20 -5.81 -0.87
CA ASN A 78 16.93 -6.38 -0.47
C ASN A 78 16.42 -5.59 0.75
N ALA A 79 15.11 -5.40 0.83
CA ALA A 79 14.46 -4.78 1.97
C ALA A 79 13.31 -5.65 2.46
N ASP A 80 13.18 -5.72 3.78
CA ASP A 80 12.06 -6.30 4.52
C ASP A 80 11.80 -5.37 5.73
N GLU A 81 10.54 -5.22 6.10
CA GLU A 81 10.04 -4.28 7.12
C GLU A 81 10.60 -2.85 7.03
N LEU A 82 10.60 -2.23 5.84
CA LEU A 82 11.07 -0.86 5.60
C LEU A 82 9.95 0.18 5.82
N ILE A 83 10.15 1.11 6.75
CA ILE A 83 9.19 2.17 7.09
C ILE A 83 9.74 3.54 6.64
N ILE A 84 9.02 4.21 5.74
CA ILE A 84 9.41 5.50 5.16
C ILE A 84 8.54 6.61 5.75
N ASN A 85 9.03 7.21 6.84
CA ASN A 85 8.44 8.39 7.47
C ASN A 85 9.09 9.70 6.99
N GLY A 86 10.26 9.63 6.35
CA GLY A 86 10.90 10.77 5.67
C GLY A 86 10.86 10.62 4.15
N THR A 87 11.98 10.86 3.48
CA THR A 87 12.11 10.66 2.04
C THR A 87 13.10 9.55 1.73
N LEU A 88 12.69 8.59 0.89
CA LEU A 88 13.59 7.66 0.22
C LEU A 88 13.63 7.99 -1.27
N THR A 89 14.83 8.22 -1.81
CA THR A 89 15.06 8.34 -3.25
C THR A 89 15.87 7.13 -3.71
N VAL A 90 15.33 6.33 -4.62
CA VAL A 90 16.05 5.25 -5.30
C VAL A 90 16.77 5.86 -6.50
N ASP A 91 18.10 5.83 -6.49
CA ASP A 91 18.92 6.40 -7.57
C ASP A 91 18.76 5.63 -8.88
N ASN A 92 19.19 6.27 -9.98
CA ASN A 92 19.28 5.61 -11.28
C ASN A 92 20.14 4.35 -11.20
N ASP A 93 19.78 3.34 -11.97
CA ASP A 93 20.47 2.04 -12.07
C ASP A 93 20.55 1.23 -10.76
N VAL A 94 19.90 1.68 -9.68
CA VAL A 94 19.80 0.96 -8.41
C VAL A 94 18.56 0.06 -8.40
N ILE A 95 18.74 -1.16 -7.90
CA ILE A 95 17.68 -2.15 -7.72
C ILE A 95 17.37 -2.32 -6.23
N ILE A 96 16.09 -2.17 -5.88
CA ILE A 96 15.57 -2.62 -4.59
C ILE A 96 14.59 -3.78 -4.82
N ASN A 97 14.82 -4.88 -4.11
CA ASN A 97 13.89 -6.00 -4.02
C ASN A 97 13.17 -5.93 -2.67
N ILE A 98 11.86 -5.69 -2.69
CA ILE A 98 11.02 -5.80 -1.50
C ILE A 98 10.68 -7.28 -1.33
N ILE A 99 11.35 -7.93 -0.39
CA ILE A 99 11.21 -9.36 -0.13
C ILE A 99 9.89 -9.61 0.59
N ASP A 100 9.28 -10.76 0.34
CA ASP A 100 8.09 -11.23 1.09
C ASP A 100 8.56 -11.86 2.40
N GLY A 101 8.45 -11.10 3.48
CA GLY A 101 8.78 -11.47 4.85
C GLY A 101 7.55 -11.73 5.70
N ALA A 102 7.70 -11.62 7.02
CA ALA A 102 6.55 -11.62 7.92
C ALA A 102 6.02 -10.19 8.05
N GLY A 103 4.70 -10.00 7.92
CA GLY A 103 4.09 -8.68 8.14
C GLY A 103 3.98 -7.86 6.85
N ASP A 104 4.10 -6.54 6.98
CA ASP A 104 4.11 -5.60 5.85
C ASP A 104 5.57 -5.26 5.51
N ASP A 105 5.96 -5.37 4.25
CA ASP A 105 7.39 -5.37 3.86
C ASP A 105 7.91 -3.96 3.56
N ILE A 106 7.07 -3.08 3.02
CA ILE A 106 7.34 -1.65 2.97
C ILE A 106 6.11 -0.82 3.31
N ILE A 107 6.30 0.18 4.16
CA ILE A 107 5.28 1.13 4.57
C ILE A 107 5.74 2.53 4.14
N VAL A 108 4.98 3.16 3.26
CA VAL A 108 5.24 4.53 2.77
C VAL A 108 4.25 5.48 3.46
N ASN A 109 4.73 6.20 4.46
CA ASN A 109 3.95 7.21 5.18
C ASN A 109 4.19 8.62 4.66
N ASP A 110 5.41 8.89 4.18
CA ASP A 110 5.77 10.16 3.55
C ASP A 110 6.20 9.91 2.09
N THR A 111 7.47 10.05 1.71
CA THR A 111 7.83 10.17 0.29
C THR A 111 8.77 9.07 -0.18
N LEU A 112 8.39 8.37 -1.25
CA LEU A 112 9.23 7.46 -2.03
C LEU A 112 9.35 7.96 -3.47
N ILE A 113 10.57 8.23 -3.92
CA ILE A 113 10.88 8.65 -5.29
C ILE A 113 11.70 7.56 -5.96
N ASN A 114 11.24 7.03 -7.09
CA ASN A 114 11.93 5.98 -7.82
C ASN A 114 12.50 6.47 -9.16
N TYR A 115 13.82 6.55 -9.26
CA TYR A 115 14.54 6.66 -10.53
C TYR A 115 15.14 5.32 -10.99
N GLY A 116 15.34 4.38 -10.06
CA GLY A 116 15.88 3.05 -10.32
C GLY A 116 14.81 1.99 -10.64
N LYS A 117 14.98 0.80 -10.07
CA LYS A 117 14.08 -0.33 -10.25
C LYS A 117 13.63 -0.88 -8.91
N ILE A 118 12.31 -0.93 -8.71
CA ILE A 118 11.68 -1.55 -7.54
C ILE A 118 10.99 -2.83 -8.00
N ASN A 119 11.42 -3.98 -7.48
CA ASN A 119 10.70 -5.24 -7.59
C ASN A 119 9.99 -5.52 -6.27
N VAL A 120 8.69 -5.78 -6.32
CA VAL A 120 7.88 -6.09 -5.15
C VAL A 120 7.50 -7.56 -5.19
N PHE A 121 8.07 -8.34 -4.27
CA PHE A 121 7.71 -9.74 -4.05
C PHE A 121 6.72 -9.89 -2.89
N GLY A 122 6.84 -9.05 -1.86
CA GLY A 122 5.88 -8.92 -0.76
C GLY A 122 4.83 -7.82 -1.00
N SER A 123 4.81 -6.83 -0.13
CA SER A 123 3.74 -5.84 -0.03
C SER A 123 4.21 -4.41 0.16
N ILE A 124 3.48 -3.46 -0.42
CA ILE A 124 3.62 -2.02 -0.19
C ILE A 124 2.34 -1.48 0.44
N VAL A 125 2.43 -0.92 1.65
CA VAL A 125 1.35 -0.17 2.28
C VAL A 125 1.61 1.32 2.09
N ASN A 126 0.80 1.97 1.26
CA ASN A 126 1.00 3.37 0.91
C ASN A 126 -0.08 4.28 1.50
N SER A 127 0.34 5.22 2.34
CA SER A 127 -0.45 6.37 2.78
C SER A 127 0.22 7.72 2.44
N GLY A 128 1.38 7.68 1.78
CA GLY A 128 2.20 8.82 1.38
C GLY A 128 2.34 8.98 -0.14
N LEU A 129 3.34 9.76 -0.58
CA LEU A 129 3.61 10.03 -1.98
C LEU A 129 4.60 9.01 -2.56
N ILE A 130 4.16 8.22 -3.54
CA ILE A 130 5.05 7.42 -4.39
C ILE A 130 5.13 8.08 -5.76
N THR A 131 6.30 8.61 -6.11
CA THR A 131 6.56 9.13 -7.46
C THR A 131 7.47 8.17 -8.21
N ASN A 132 6.93 7.50 -9.23
CA ASN A 132 7.67 6.55 -10.03
C ASN A 132 8.07 7.14 -11.39
N TYR A 133 9.37 7.31 -11.62
CA TYR A 133 9.93 7.75 -12.91
C TYR A 133 10.50 6.58 -13.74
N SER A 134 10.48 5.36 -13.21
CA SER A 134 11.13 4.20 -13.81
C SER A 134 10.35 2.90 -13.53
N PHE A 135 11.02 1.78 -13.30
CA PHE A 135 10.39 0.48 -13.10
C PHE A 135 9.90 0.31 -11.67
N LEU A 136 8.59 0.15 -11.50
CA LEU A 136 7.95 -0.37 -10.30
C LEU A 136 7.12 -1.59 -10.71
N TYR A 137 7.60 -2.77 -10.33
CA TYR A 137 7.05 -4.05 -10.74
C TYR A 137 6.51 -4.82 -9.54
N PHE A 138 5.23 -5.19 -9.60
CA PHE A 138 4.57 -6.08 -8.64
C PHE A 138 4.57 -7.50 -9.20
N ASP A 139 5.35 -8.39 -8.56
CA ASP A 139 5.47 -9.81 -8.94
C ASP A 139 4.20 -10.61 -8.59
N SER A 140 4.18 -11.90 -8.92
CA SER A 140 3.08 -12.79 -8.54
C SER A 140 2.89 -12.81 -7.02
N ALA A 141 1.63 -12.80 -6.57
CA ALA A 141 1.23 -12.76 -5.16
C ALA A 141 1.55 -11.46 -4.39
N SER A 142 2.34 -10.54 -4.96
CA SER A 142 2.61 -9.26 -4.32
C SER A 142 1.37 -8.38 -4.16
N ILE A 143 1.38 -7.49 -3.16
CA ILE A 143 0.23 -6.68 -2.77
C ILE A 143 0.59 -5.20 -2.66
N TYR A 144 -0.13 -4.34 -3.36
CA TYR A 144 -0.17 -2.91 -3.06
C TYR A 144 -1.44 -2.58 -2.28
N LYS A 145 -1.27 -2.01 -1.08
CA LYS A 145 -2.36 -1.51 -0.25
C LYS A 145 -2.40 0.02 -0.33
N HIS A 146 -3.44 0.55 -0.97
CA HIS A 146 -3.73 1.98 -1.01
C HIS A 146 -4.47 2.38 0.28
N ASN A 147 -3.72 2.90 1.25
CA ASN A 147 -4.16 3.14 2.61
C ASN A 147 -4.40 4.64 2.92
N PHE A 148 -5.07 5.34 2.00
CA PHE A 148 -5.48 6.72 2.22
C PHE A 148 -6.88 6.77 2.83
N THR A 149 -7.12 7.71 3.75
CA THR A 149 -8.37 7.77 4.51
C THR A 149 -9.32 8.86 4.02
N THR A 150 -8.83 10.10 3.95
CA THR A 150 -9.63 11.30 3.65
C THR A 150 -9.20 12.04 2.40
N THR A 151 -8.06 11.65 1.81
CA THR A 151 -7.55 12.16 0.54
C THR A 151 -7.54 11.03 -0.50
N PRO A 152 -7.60 11.32 -1.81
CA PRO A 152 -7.67 10.27 -2.82
C PRO A 152 -6.36 9.52 -3.04
N GLY A 153 -5.21 10.12 -2.71
CA GLY A 153 -3.89 9.56 -3.03
C GLY A 153 -3.62 9.36 -4.53
N ASN A 154 -2.44 8.82 -4.82
CA ASN A 154 -2.02 8.38 -6.14
C ASN A 154 -1.61 6.92 -6.09
N ILE A 155 -2.21 6.09 -6.95
CA ILE A 155 -1.69 4.76 -7.26
C ILE A 155 -0.58 4.97 -8.29
N PRO A 156 0.69 4.65 -7.96
CA PRO A 156 1.80 4.92 -8.87
C PRO A 156 1.63 4.11 -10.16
N LEU A 157 2.10 4.68 -11.28
CA LEU A 157 2.17 3.93 -12.53
C LEU A 157 3.13 2.75 -12.34
N SER A 158 2.63 1.53 -12.51
CA SER A 158 3.36 0.31 -12.21
C SER A 158 3.11 -0.77 -13.25
N GLN A 159 3.96 -1.78 -13.27
CA GLN A 159 3.74 -3.01 -14.02
C GLN A 159 3.24 -4.09 -13.04
N TRP A 160 2.10 -4.69 -13.35
CA TRP A 160 1.43 -5.63 -12.45
C TRP A 160 1.44 -7.02 -13.06
N HIS A 161 1.99 -7.99 -12.34
CA HIS A 161 1.79 -9.38 -12.66
C HIS A 161 0.29 -9.73 -12.53
N LYS A 162 -0.25 -10.61 -13.38
CA LYS A 162 -1.69 -10.96 -13.36
C LYS A 162 -2.20 -11.50 -12.01
N ASN A 163 -1.30 -12.10 -11.21
CA ASN A 163 -1.58 -12.63 -9.89
C ASN A 163 -1.20 -11.68 -8.74
N SER A 164 -0.69 -10.48 -9.03
CA SER A 164 -0.50 -9.42 -8.02
C SER A 164 -1.84 -8.82 -7.62
N THR A 165 -1.89 -8.03 -6.55
CA THR A 165 -3.12 -7.39 -6.08
C THR A 165 -2.93 -5.90 -5.80
N CYS A 166 -3.82 -5.07 -6.33
CA CYS A 166 -4.02 -3.70 -5.89
C CYS A 166 -5.27 -3.65 -5.00
N GLU A 167 -5.13 -3.27 -3.74
CA GLU A 167 -6.21 -3.22 -2.75
C GLU A 167 -6.41 -1.79 -2.23
N ILE A 168 -7.65 -1.30 -2.31
CA ILE A 168 -8.06 -0.02 -1.71
C ILE A 168 -8.67 -0.30 -0.33
N ILE A 169 -7.98 0.09 0.74
CA ILE A 169 -8.34 -0.32 2.11
C ILE A 169 -8.76 0.82 3.03
N GLY A 170 -8.25 2.03 2.79
CA GLY A 170 -8.20 3.06 3.83
C GLY A 170 -9.40 4.00 3.91
N TYR A 171 -10.22 4.12 2.85
CA TYR A 171 -11.12 5.26 2.74
C TYR A 171 -12.17 5.30 3.84
N THR A 172 -12.40 6.52 4.35
CA THR A 172 -13.43 6.84 5.34
C THR A 172 -14.42 7.84 4.75
N SER A 173 -14.20 9.14 4.95
CA SER A 173 -15.05 10.22 4.43
C SER A 173 -14.62 10.75 3.06
N ASN A 174 -13.63 10.14 2.41
CA ASN A 174 -13.19 10.54 1.07
C ASN A 174 -14.34 10.42 0.06
N THR A 175 -14.48 11.42 -0.81
CA THR A 175 -15.45 11.46 -1.92
C THR A 175 -14.77 11.58 -3.28
N ILE A 176 -13.44 11.69 -3.29
CA ILE A 176 -12.64 11.95 -4.48
C ILE A 176 -12.05 10.63 -4.99
N THR A 177 -12.06 10.46 -6.30
CA THR A 177 -11.51 9.27 -6.95
C THR A 177 -9.99 9.17 -6.76
N PRO A 178 -9.41 7.98 -6.44
CA PRO A 178 -7.97 7.79 -6.50
C PRO A 178 -7.44 8.06 -7.90
N THR A 179 -6.30 8.73 -7.98
CA THR A 179 -5.60 8.91 -9.26
C THR A 179 -4.78 7.66 -9.59
N GLY A 180 -4.40 7.50 -10.87
CA GLY A 180 -3.59 6.35 -11.32
C GLY A 180 -4.38 5.09 -11.68
N LEU A 181 -5.71 5.12 -11.69
CA LEU A 181 -6.54 3.96 -12.07
C LEU A 181 -6.45 3.56 -13.55
N ASN A 182 -5.99 4.46 -14.43
CA ASN A 182 -5.88 4.21 -15.87
C ASN A 182 -4.60 3.44 -16.23
N GLN A 183 -4.49 2.22 -15.71
CA GLN A 183 -3.44 1.24 -16.01
C GLN A 183 -4.03 -0.17 -15.96
N TYR A 184 -3.21 -1.19 -16.23
CA TYR A 184 -3.60 -2.59 -16.06
C TYR A 184 -3.28 -3.04 -14.65
N PHE A 185 -4.22 -3.68 -13.96
CA PHE A 185 -3.96 -4.32 -12.66
C PHE A 185 -3.95 -5.84 -12.78
N GLY A 186 -3.30 -6.52 -11.83
CA GLY A 186 -3.44 -7.96 -11.63
C GLY A 186 -4.86 -8.28 -11.15
N ASN A 187 -5.03 -8.44 -9.84
CA ASN A 187 -6.32 -8.36 -9.18
C ASN A 187 -6.55 -6.94 -8.66
N PHE A 188 -7.81 -6.54 -8.57
CA PHE A 188 -8.21 -5.28 -7.95
C PHE A 188 -9.23 -5.56 -6.85
N ILE A 189 -8.99 -5.05 -5.65
CA ILE A 189 -9.84 -5.25 -4.50
C ILE A 189 -10.26 -3.90 -3.92
N TRP A 190 -11.55 -3.73 -3.66
CA TRP A 190 -12.10 -2.62 -2.90
C TRP A 190 -12.58 -3.10 -1.54
N ASN A 191 -11.91 -2.70 -0.47
CA ASN A 191 -12.14 -3.18 0.89
C ASN A 191 -12.08 -2.04 1.91
N CYS A 192 -12.83 -0.97 1.65
CA CYS A 192 -12.88 0.20 2.52
C CYS A 192 -14.00 0.02 3.57
N ILE A 193 -13.74 -0.78 4.61
CA ILE A 193 -14.74 -1.14 5.63
C ILE A 193 -15.33 0.06 6.39
N ASN A 194 -14.55 1.14 6.50
CA ASN A 194 -14.94 2.36 7.21
C ASN A 194 -15.42 3.48 6.26
N GLN A 195 -15.59 3.19 4.97
CA GLN A 195 -16.07 4.17 4.00
C GLN A 195 -17.50 4.59 4.38
N ASN A 196 -17.73 5.89 4.51
CA ASN A 196 -19.04 6.44 4.87
C ASN A 196 -19.61 7.41 3.83
N SER A 197 -18.87 7.61 2.74
CA SER A 197 -19.25 8.44 1.60
C SER A 197 -19.24 7.62 0.30
N ASP A 198 -20.03 8.04 -0.69
CA ASP A 198 -19.96 7.46 -2.03
C ASP A 198 -18.69 7.91 -2.75
N ILE A 199 -18.02 6.98 -3.43
CA ILE A 199 -16.84 7.28 -4.25
C ILE A 199 -17.12 6.87 -5.68
N ASN A 200 -16.94 7.83 -6.59
CA ASN A 200 -17.12 7.62 -8.02
C ASN A 200 -15.76 7.47 -8.71
N LEU A 201 -15.53 6.31 -9.35
CA LEU A 201 -14.35 5.98 -10.15
C LEU A 201 -14.26 6.73 -11.47
N LYS A 202 -15.33 7.42 -11.88
CA LYS A 202 -15.43 8.26 -13.08
C LYS A 202 -15.10 7.52 -14.37
N GLY A 203 -15.24 6.19 -14.39
CA GLY A 203 -14.84 5.34 -15.50
C GLY A 203 -13.31 5.21 -15.68
N ASN A 204 -12.52 5.52 -14.65
CA ASN A 204 -11.05 5.49 -14.74
C ASN A 204 -10.45 4.09 -14.56
N LEU A 205 -11.11 3.20 -13.82
CA LEU A 205 -10.71 1.80 -13.69
C LEU A 205 -11.22 1.04 -14.92
N LYS A 206 -10.31 0.52 -15.75
CA LYS A 206 -10.67 -0.03 -17.07
C LYS A 206 -10.17 -1.44 -17.35
N ASN A 207 -9.03 -1.86 -16.80
CA ASN A 207 -8.41 -3.14 -17.17
C ASN A 207 -7.86 -3.90 -15.96
N ILE A 208 -8.34 -5.13 -15.79
CA ILE A 208 -7.95 -6.02 -14.69
C ILE A 208 -7.72 -7.42 -15.27
N TYR A 209 -6.47 -7.92 -15.21
CA TYR A 209 -6.11 -9.24 -15.73
C TYR A 209 -6.70 -10.40 -14.91
N GLY A 210 -6.88 -10.18 -13.62
CA GLY A 210 -7.43 -11.14 -12.67
C GLY A 210 -8.85 -10.76 -12.26
N ASN A 211 -9.13 -10.90 -10.97
CA ASN A 211 -10.44 -10.65 -10.40
C ASN A 211 -10.60 -9.18 -10.00
N PHE A 212 -11.81 -8.65 -10.17
CA PHE A 212 -12.26 -7.45 -9.46
C PHE A 212 -13.16 -7.87 -8.30
N SER A 213 -12.79 -7.55 -7.07
CA SER A 213 -13.59 -7.91 -5.89
C SER A 213 -13.95 -6.67 -5.07
N VAL A 214 -15.22 -6.48 -4.78
CA VAL A 214 -15.71 -5.44 -3.86
C VAL A 214 -16.12 -6.12 -2.57
N LEU A 215 -15.22 -6.08 -1.59
CA LEU A 215 -15.39 -6.75 -0.32
C LEU A 215 -16.26 -5.93 0.62
N SER A 216 -15.94 -4.65 0.80
CA SER A 216 -16.75 -3.72 1.61
C SER A 216 -16.60 -2.28 1.12
N THR A 217 -17.70 -1.52 1.21
CA THR A 217 -17.76 -0.07 0.98
C THR A 217 -18.22 0.67 2.24
N GLY A 218 -18.15 0.01 3.40
CA GLY A 218 -18.74 0.49 4.64
C GLY A 218 -20.22 0.85 4.44
N SER A 219 -20.62 2.06 4.86
CA SER A 219 -21.98 2.56 4.61
C SER A 219 -22.16 3.24 3.25
N GLY A 220 -21.06 3.58 2.56
CA GLY A 220 -21.06 4.22 1.24
C GLY A 220 -21.25 3.25 0.07
N LYS A 221 -21.08 3.77 -1.15
CA LYS A 221 -21.10 3.01 -2.41
C LYS A 221 -19.84 3.24 -3.23
N LEU A 222 -19.47 2.25 -4.03
CA LEU A 222 -18.52 2.38 -5.12
C LEU A 222 -19.28 2.56 -6.44
N ILE A 223 -19.18 3.75 -7.01
CA ILE A 223 -19.79 4.08 -8.31
C ILE A 223 -18.72 3.91 -9.39
N LEU A 224 -18.92 3.00 -10.36
CA LEU A 224 -17.92 2.74 -11.39
C LEU A 224 -17.85 3.88 -12.42
N THR A 225 -19.00 4.41 -12.82
CA THR A 225 -19.08 5.60 -13.67
C THR A 225 -20.37 6.40 -13.44
N ASN A 226 -20.41 7.63 -13.93
CA ASN A 226 -21.61 8.46 -14.04
C ASN A 226 -21.92 8.84 -15.49
N ASN A 227 -21.32 9.93 -15.97
CA ASN A 227 -21.55 10.53 -17.28
C ASN A 227 -20.49 10.12 -18.31
N ASN A 228 -19.46 9.38 -17.87
CA ASN A 228 -18.42 8.88 -18.75
C ASN A 228 -18.80 7.48 -19.25
N SER A 229 -18.55 7.21 -20.53
CA SER A 229 -18.60 5.84 -21.05
C SER A 229 -17.53 5.00 -20.35
N LEU A 230 -17.91 3.80 -19.93
CA LEU A 230 -17.03 2.84 -19.28
C LEU A 230 -17.04 1.53 -20.06
N ILE A 231 -15.84 1.08 -20.43
CA ILE A 231 -15.55 -0.31 -20.78
C ILE A 231 -14.59 -0.80 -19.71
N LEU A 232 -15.07 -1.70 -18.86
CA LEU A 232 -14.29 -2.33 -17.79
C LEU A 232 -14.01 -3.78 -18.17
N ASN A 233 -12.78 -4.05 -18.63
CA ASN A 233 -12.33 -5.39 -18.99
C ASN A 233 -11.84 -6.12 -17.74
N ILE A 234 -12.57 -7.16 -17.34
CA ILE A 234 -12.20 -8.07 -16.26
C ILE A 234 -11.99 -9.44 -16.89
N TYR A 235 -10.75 -9.93 -16.86
CA TYR A 235 -10.40 -11.23 -17.47
C TYR A 235 -10.63 -12.40 -16.51
N GLY A 236 -10.75 -12.13 -15.21
CA GLY A 236 -11.21 -13.08 -14.19
C GLY A 236 -12.67 -12.85 -13.82
N ASN A 237 -12.98 -12.99 -12.53
CA ASN A 237 -14.31 -12.84 -11.98
C ASN A 237 -14.55 -11.41 -11.44
N PHE A 238 -15.79 -10.96 -11.55
CA PHE A 238 -16.29 -9.83 -10.78
C PHE A 238 -17.08 -10.33 -9.56
N ASN A 239 -16.57 -10.05 -8.36
CA ASN A 239 -17.14 -10.55 -7.10
C ASN A 239 -17.60 -9.38 -6.22
N ILE A 240 -18.76 -9.53 -5.57
CA ILE A 240 -19.25 -8.60 -4.54
C ILE A 240 -19.66 -9.46 -3.34
N SER A 241 -19.15 -9.15 -2.14
CA SER A 241 -19.51 -9.86 -0.91
C SER A 241 -20.39 -9.04 0.04
N ASP A 242 -19.94 -7.85 0.46
CA ASP A 242 -20.67 -6.98 1.41
C ASP A 242 -20.78 -5.51 0.93
N GLY A 243 -19.92 -5.09 0.00
CA GLY A 243 -19.97 -3.72 -0.54
C GLY A 243 -21.14 -3.44 -1.49
N LYS A 244 -21.44 -2.14 -1.67
CA LYS A 244 -22.45 -1.65 -2.62
C LYS A 244 -21.78 -1.09 -3.86
N VAL A 245 -22.11 -1.66 -5.03
CA VAL A 245 -21.61 -1.18 -6.33
C VAL A 245 -22.75 -0.55 -7.12
N ASP A 246 -22.49 0.61 -7.69
CA ASP A 246 -23.34 1.26 -8.68
C ASP A 246 -22.57 1.30 -10.01
N PHE A 247 -23.06 0.57 -11.01
CA PHE A 247 -22.38 0.48 -12.31
C PHE A 247 -22.46 1.79 -13.09
N SER A 248 -23.60 2.47 -13.00
CA SER A 248 -23.80 3.76 -13.64
C SER A 248 -24.96 4.49 -12.99
N ASN A 249 -24.66 5.64 -12.39
CA ASN A 249 -25.68 6.55 -11.89
C ASN A 249 -26.20 7.49 -13.01
N GLY A 250 -26.06 7.07 -14.28
CA GLY A 250 -26.40 7.78 -15.52
C GLY A 250 -26.68 6.79 -16.67
N ASN A 251 -27.15 7.27 -17.83
CA ASN A 251 -27.72 6.44 -18.92
C ASN A 251 -26.72 5.54 -19.71
N TYR A 252 -25.49 5.34 -19.27
CA TYR A 252 -24.39 4.82 -20.11
C TYR A 252 -23.57 3.65 -19.54
N GLY A 253 -24.06 2.91 -18.55
CA GLY A 253 -23.39 1.70 -18.07
C GLY A 253 -23.72 0.45 -18.90
N SER A 254 -22.72 -0.19 -19.49
CA SER A 254 -22.79 -1.59 -19.93
C SER A 254 -21.62 -2.37 -19.32
N LEU A 255 -21.92 -3.54 -18.75
CA LEU A 255 -20.92 -4.52 -18.28
C LEU A 255 -20.54 -5.46 -19.41
#